data_AF-A0A6P5RMZ8-F1
#
_entry.id   AF-A0A6P5RMZ8-F1
#
_cell.length_a   1.000
_cell.length_b   1.000
_cell.length_c   1.000
_cell.angle_alpha   90.00
_cell.angle_beta   90.00
_cell.angle_gamma   90.00
#
_symmetry.space_group_name_H-M   'P 1'
#
loop_
_entity.id
_entity.type
_entity.pdbx_description
1 polymer ?
#
loop_
_entity_poly.entity_id
_entity_poly.type
_entity_poly.pdbx_seq_one_letter_code
_entity_poly.pdbx_strand_id
1 'polypeptide(L)'
;MQHLPARLVKSLSATSLPCTTTLQELASAHPKGVARVVLKKGKTQLFKDGSPMVYSGAVDRIIGRPPPRTGDIVLVADGAEKPIGWGMYNSVSMFCVRLMQLEEEATRDLSCALNMEKLLETRIHEAMELRKSLGLPSASTNAFRLVNSEGD
;
A
#
# COMPACT_ATOMS: atom_id res chain seq x y z
N MET A 1 50.34 0.48 -46.08
CA MET A 1 49.47 1.36 -45.27
C MET A 1 48.08 1.36 -45.89
N GLN A 2 47.15 0.57 -45.36
CA GLN A 2 45.73 0.64 -45.74
C GLN A 2 44.95 0.72 -44.43
N HIS A 3 44.32 1.88 -44.21
CA HIS A 3 43.46 2.13 -43.05
C HIS A 3 42.05 1.58 -43.34
N LEU A 4 41.54 0.67 -42.50
CA LEU A 4 40.10 0.41 -42.40
C LEU A 4 39.46 1.42 -41.45
N PRO A 5 38.26 1.97 -41.73
CA PRO A 5 37.55 2.81 -40.79
C PRO A 5 36.81 1.94 -39.76
N ALA A 6 36.99 2.25 -38.48
CA ALA A 6 36.22 1.65 -37.39
C ALA A 6 34.75 2.08 -37.49
N ARG A 7 33.84 1.12 -37.70
CA ARG A 7 32.40 1.34 -37.57
C ARG A 7 32.04 1.50 -36.10
N LEU A 8 31.61 2.70 -35.73
CA LEU A 8 31.07 3.01 -34.41
C LEU A 8 29.72 2.27 -34.23
N VAL A 9 29.72 1.20 -33.44
CA VAL A 9 28.47 0.53 -33.05
C VAL A 9 27.84 1.36 -31.94
N LYS A 10 26.81 2.14 -32.27
CA LYS A 10 25.98 2.80 -31.26
C LYS A 10 25.23 1.71 -30.49
N SER A 11 25.64 1.49 -29.23
CA SER A 11 24.86 0.74 -28.26
C SER A 11 23.50 1.43 -28.08
N LEU A 12 22.44 0.75 -28.51
CA LEU A 12 21.08 1.14 -28.18
C LEU A 12 20.87 0.76 -26.71
N SER A 13 20.85 1.75 -25.82
CA SER A 13 20.40 1.57 -24.45
C SER A 13 18.95 1.11 -24.47
N ALA A 14 18.72 -0.14 -24.09
CA ALA A 14 17.37 -0.63 -23.82
C ALA A 14 16.82 0.17 -22.64
N THR A 15 15.93 1.11 -22.91
CA THR A 15 15.08 1.72 -21.88
C THR A 15 14.20 0.62 -21.31
N SER A 16 14.52 0.16 -20.11
CA SER A 16 13.61 -0.67 -19.32
C SER A 16 12.32 0.12 -19.14
N LEU A 17 11.20 -0.44 -19.61
CA LEU A 17 9.87 0.04 -19.22
C LEU A 17 9.86 0.18 -17.69
N PRO A 18 9.29 1.25 -17.12
CA PRO A 18 9.16 1.34 -15.67
C PRO A 18 8.38 0.09 -15.22
N CYS A 19 8.97 -0.68 -14.31
CA CYS A 19 8.31 -1.82 -13.70
C CYS A 19 7.08 -1.29 -12.94
N THR A 20 5.91 -1.42 -13.57
CA THR A 20 4.63 -1.03 -12.98
C THR A 20 4.42 -1.87 -11.71
N THR A 21 3.99 -1.24 -10.62
CA THR A 21 3.71 -1.97 -9.37
C THR A 21 2.34 -2.63 -9.45
N THR A 22 2.15 -3.70 -8.69
CA THR A 22 0.87 -4.42 -8.58
C THR A 22 -0.26 -3.47 -8.19
N LEU A 23 -0.05 -2.61 -7.18
CA LEU A 23 -1.09 -1.65 -6.78
C LEU A 23 -1.36 -0.58 -7.85
N GLN A 24 -0.36 -0.20 -8.63
CA GLN A 24 -0.56 0.74 -9.74
C GLN A 24 -1.46 0.11 -10.81
N GLU A 25 -1.23 -1.16 -11.17
CA GLU A 25 -2.05 -1.89 -12.16
C GLU A 25 -3.50 -2.05 -11.68
N LEU A 26 -3.68 -2.50 -10.43
CA LEU A 26 -5.01 -2.69 -9.84
C LEU A 26 -5.78 -1.37 -9.72
N ALA A 27 -5.11 -0.28 -9.32
CA ALA A 27 -5.72 1.04 -9.24
C ALA A 27 -6.18 1.57 -10.60
N SER A 28 -5.42 1.27 -11.67
CA SER A 28 -5.82 1.63 -13.04
C SER A 28 -7.03 0.85 -13.53
N ALA A 29 -7.25 -0.38 -13.06
CA ALA A 29 -8.43 -1.18 -13.36
C ALA A 29 -9.65 -0.82 -12.49
N HIS A 30 -9.47 -0.02 -11.42
CA HIS A 30 -10.54 0.30 -10.49
C HIS A 30 -11.59 1.25 -11.12
N PRO A 31 -12.91 0.91 -11.13
CA PRO A 31 -13.91 1.62 -11.93
C PRO A 31 -14.05 3.12 -11.66
N LYS A 32 -13.75 3.58 -10.44
CA LYS A 32 -13.84 5.00 -10.04
C LYS A 32 -12.49 5.71 -10.06
N GLY A 33 -11.41 5.03 -10.50
CA GLY A 33 -10.04 5.42 -10.21
C GLY A 33 -9.73 5.32 -8.71
N VAL A 34 -8.45 5.50 -8.35
CA VAL A 34 -7.98 5.55 -6.96
C VAL A 34 -7.08 6.76 -6.80
N ALA A 35 -7.43 7.65 -5.87
CA ALA A 35 -6.61 8.81 -5.56
C ALA A 35 -5.30 8.40 -4.88
N ARG A 36 -4.29 9.26 -4.95
CA ARG A 36 -2.95 8.99 -4.44
C ARG A 36 -2.53 10.04 -3.42
N VAL A 37 -2.12 9.60 -2.26
CA VAL A 37 -1.50 10.41 -1.22
C VAL A 37 0.01 10.27 -1.37
N VAL A 38 0.66 11.34 -1.81
CA VAL A 38 2.10 11.38 -2.07
C VAL A 38 2.82 11.86 -0.82
N LEU A 39 3.79 11.08 -0.36
CA LEU A 39 4.57 11.38 0.83
C LEU A 39 5.72 12.36 0.54
N LYS A 40 6.05 13.17 1.55
CA LYS A 40 7.26 14.00 1.54
C LYS A 40 8.51 13.13 1.43
N LYS A 41 9.54 13.68 0.78
CA LYS A 41 10.86 13.05 0.66
C LYS A 41 11.37 12.60 2.03
N GLY A 42 11.86 11.36 2.11
CA GLY A 42 12.41 10.76 3.34
C GLY A 42 11.37 10.22 4.33
N LYS A 43 10.07 10.35 4.08
CA LYS A 43 9.01 9.80 4.96
C LYS A 43 8.58 8.38 4.62
N THR A 44 8.91 7.90 3.42
CA THR A 44 8.54 6.56 2.94
C THR A 44 9.00 5.43 3.86
N GLN A 45 10.24 5.48 4.35
CA GLN A 45 10.84 4.37 5.10
C GLN A 45 10.06 4.07 6.39
N LEU A 46 9.57 5.10 7.09
CA LEU A 46 8.77 4.97 8.31
C LEU A 46 7.57 4.01 8.13
N PHE A 47 6.91 4.07 6.98
CA PHE A 47 5.73 3.26 6.70
C PHE A 47 6.09 1.87 6.18
N LYS A 48 7.21 1.75 5.45
CA LYS A 48 7.76 0.45 5.06
C LYS A 48 8.25 -0.37 6.27
N ASP A 49 8.71 0.32 7.32
CA ASP A 49 9.13 -0.29 8.58
C ASP A 49 7.95 -0.66 9.50
N GLY A 50 6.71 -0.51 9.01
CA GLY A 50 5.51 -1.05 9.67
C GLY A 50 4.66 -0.04 10.43
N SER A 51 4.95 1.28 10.37
CA SER A 51 3.99 2.26 10.90
C SER A 51 2.72 2.30 10.03
N PRO A 52 1.53 2.01 10.55
CA PRO A 52 0.32 1.95 9.72
C PRO A 52 -0.40 3.31 9.64
N MET A 53 0.07 4.33 10.35
CA MET A 53 -0.65 5.60 10.53
C MET A 53 0.05 6.73 9.78
N VAL A 54 -0.42 7.06 8.58
CA VAL A 54 0.09 8.19 7.81
C VAL A 54 -0.48 9.48 8.39
N TYR A 55 0.37 10.24 9.08
CA TYR A 55 0.00 11.54 9.61
C TYR A 55 0.01 12.63 8.51
N SER A 56 -0.86 13.62 8.61
CA SER A 56 -1.04 14.69 7.60
C SER A 56 0.25 15.46 7.32
N GLY A 57 1.09 15.65 8.33
CA GLY A 57 2.41 16.28 8.19
C GLY A 57 3.40 15.52 7.31
N ALA A 58 3.18 14.22 7.05
CA ALA A 58 3.99 13.41 6.14
C ALA A 58 3.56 13.54 4.67
N VAL A 59 2.38 14.10 4.40
CA VAL A 59 1.83 14.24 3.05
C VAL A 59 2.40 15.47 2.37
N ASP A 60 2.90 15.31 1.16
CA ASP A 60 3.33 16.38 0.28
C ASP A 60 2.15 16.93 -0.54
N ARG A 61 1.45 16.03 -1.23
CA ARG A 61 0.30 16.36 -2.08
C ARG A 61 -0.66 15.19 -2.21
N ILE A 62 -1.88 15.49 -2.62
CA ILE A 62 -2.90 14.47 -2.97
C ILE A 62 -3.24 14.63 -4.44
N ILE A 63 -3.16 13.53 -5.19
CA ILE A 63 -3.46 13.45 -6.62
C ILE A 63 -4.78 12.71 -6.78
N GLY A 64 -5.81 13.41 -7.23
CA GLY A 64 -7.14 12.87 -7.47
C GLY A 64 -8.10 14.00 -7.80
N ARG A 65 -8.97 13.81 -8.80
CA ARG A 65 -10.00 14.78 -9.17
C ARG A 65 -11.34 14.04 -9.34
N PRO A 66 -12.32 14.23 -8.44
CA PRO A 66 -12.26 15.06 -7.22
C PRO A 66 -11.25 14.53 -6.19
N PRO A 67 -10.83 15.36 -5.20
CA PRO A 67 -10.06 14.87 -4.06
C PRO A 67 -10.81 13.75 -3.31
N PRO A 68 -10.09 12.80 -2.67
CA PRO A 68 -10.71 11.73 -1.91
C PRO A 68 -11.49 12.27 -0.72
N ARG A 69 -12.57 11.58 -0.36
CA ARG A 69 -13.41 11.85 0.81
C ARG A 69 -13.08 10.86 1.92
N THR A 70 -13.48 11.19 3.15
CA THR A 70 -13.34 10.26 4.27
C THR A 70 -14.02 8.93 3.96
N GLY A 71 -13.29 7.84 4.16
CA GLY A 71 -13.71 6.48 3.85
C GLY A 71 -13.33 5.99 2.45
N ASP A 72 -12.78 6.86 1.59
CA ASP A 72 -12.30 6.42 0.27
C ASP A 72 -10.99 5.63 0.41
N ILE A 73 -10.83 4.63 -0.46
CA ILE A 73 -9.57 3.92 -0.66
C ILE A 73 -8.61 4.84 -1.42
N VAL A 74 -7.38 4.92 -0.94
CA VAL A 74 -6.30 5.69 -1.58
C VAL A 74 -5.03 4.86 -1.67
N LEU A 75 -4.22 5.13 -2.69
CA LEU A 75 -2.84 4.70 -2.72
C LEU A 75 -2.01 5.63 -1.85
N VAL A 76 -1.01 5.07 -1.16
CA VAL A 76 0.07 5.83 -0.53
C VAL A 76 1.32 5.63 -1.38
N ALA A 77 1.94 6.72 -1.80
CA ALA A 77 3.07 6.68 -2.73
C ALA A 77 4.26 7.50 -2.23
N ASP A 78 5.45 7.14 -2.70
CA ASP A 78 6.65 7.94 -2.49
C ASP A 78 6.65 9.22 -3.34
N GLY A 79 7.70 10.05 -3.20
CA GLY A 79 7.80 11.32 -3.93
C GLY A 79 7.92 11.18 -5.46
N ALA A 80 8.29 9.99 -5.96
CA ALA A 80 8.29 9.65 -7.39
C ALA A 80 6.94 9.06 -7.84
N GLU A 81 5.93 9.16 -6.98
CA GLU A 81 4.58 8.63 -7.16
C GLU A 81 4.52 7.11 -7.24
N LYS A 82 5.59 6.38 -6.89
CA LYS A 82 5.54 4.92 -6.84
C LYS A 82 4.73 4.47 -5.62
N PRO A 83 3.69 3.64 -5.78
CA PRO A 83 2.94 3.12 -4.64
C PRO A 83 3.84 2.33 -3.68
N ILE A 84 3.60 2.51 -2.39
CA ILE A 84 4.23 1.74 -1.31
C ILE A 84 3.19 0.92 -0.53
N GLY A 85 1.91 1.18 -0.76
CA GLY A 85 0.80 0.56 -0.08
C GLY A 85 -0.51 1.28 -0.42
N TRP A 86 -1.59 0.82 0.17
CA TRP A 86 -2.91 1.43 0.06
C TRP A 86 -3.58 1.49 1.42
N GLY A 87 -4.57 2.37 1.55
CA GLY A 87 -5.24 2.57 2.83
C GLY A 87 -6.53 3.37 2.74
N MET A 88 -7.12 3.58 3.91
CA MET A 88 -8.38 4.32 4.06
C MET A 88 -8.09 5.78 4.41
N TYR A 89 -8.60 6.70 3.58
CA TYR A 89 -8.42 8.13 3.79
C TYR A 89 -9.41 8.71 4.81
N ASN A 90 -8.96 9.68 5.59
CA ASN A 90 -9.77 10.46 6.52
C ASN A 90 -9.34 11.93 6.49
N SER A 91 -10.19 12.79 5.95
CA SER A 91 -9.88 14.21 5.73
C SER A 91 -9.85 15.05 7.01
N VAL A 92 -10.43 14.55 8.12
CA VAL A 92 -10.57 15.31 9.37
C VAL A 92 -9.65 14.78 10.48
N SER A 93 -8.85 13.75 10.22
CA SER A 93 -7.92 13.19 11.18
C SER A 93 -6.49 13.67 10.95
N MET A 94 -5.73 13.83 12.04
CA MET A 94 -4.27 13.97 11.94
C MET A 94 -3.63 12.73 11.31
N PHE A 95 -4.21 11.54 11.49
CA PHE A 95 -3.82 10.31 10.78
C PHE A 95 -4.68 10.16 9.54
N CYS A 96 -4.31 10.92 8.51
CA CYS A 96 -5.11 11.10 7.30
C CYS A 96 -5.21 9.84 6.43
N VAL A 97 -4.31 8.86 6.58
CA VAL A 97 -4.47 7.52 5.98
C VAL A 97 -4.14 6.45 7.01
N ARG A 98 -5.02 5.47 7.13
CA ARG A 98 -4.72 4.19 7.81
C ARG A 98 -4.31 3.20 6.74
N LEU A 99 -3.03 2.82 6.72
CA LEU A 99 -2.50 1.83 5.79
C LEU A 99 -3.16 0.49 6.07
N MET A 100 -3.61 -0.14 4.99
CA MET A 100 -4.31 -1.41 5.00
C MET A 100 -3.39 -2.52 4.52
N GLN A 101 -2.69 -2.35 3.40
CA GLN A 101 -1.60 -3.25 3.02
C GLN A 101 -0.47 -2.49 2.35
N LEU A 102 0.76 -2.94 2.55
CA LEU A 102 1.91 -2.53 1.77
C LEU A 102 1.88 -3.16 0.38
N GLU A 103 2.61 -2.57 -0.57
CA GLU A 103 2.76 -3.11 -1.93
C GLU A 103 3.24 -4.56 -1.89
N GLU A 104 4.26 -4.84 -1.06
CA GLU A 104 4.86 -6.16 -0.94
C GLU A 104 3.88 -7.21 -0.36
N GLU A 105 2.91 -6.78 0.45
CA GLU A 105 1.83 -7.64 0.98
C GLU A 105 0.77 -7.89 -0.09
N ALA A 106 0.37 -6.84 -0.81
CA ALA A 106 -0.60 -6.93 -1.89
C ALA A 106 -0.13 -7.85 -3.02
N THR A 107 1.18 -7.89 -3.32
CA THR A 107 1.73 -8.83 -4.30
C THR A 107 1.62 -10.30 -3.87
N ARG A 108 1.59 -10.59 -2.57
CA ARG A 108 1.47 -11.98 -2.06
C ARG A 108 0.03 -12.49 -2.11
N ASP A 109 -0.94 -11.60 -1.91
CA ASP A 109 -2.37 -11.92 -2.03
C ASP A 109 -3.11 -10.79 -2.76
N LEU A 110 -3.28 -11.00 -4.06
CA LEU A 110 -3.99 -10.09 -4.95
C LEU A 110 -5.48 -9.97 -4.62
N SER A 111 -6.07 -10.97 -3.95
CA SER A 111 -7.51 -10.99 -3.68
C SER A 111 -7.94 -9.94 -2.64
N CYS A 112 -7.01 -9.59 -1.75
CA CYS A 112 -7.20 -8.56 -0.72
C CYS A 112 -6.82 -7.15 -1.20
N ALA A 113 -5.98 -7.03 -2.23
CA ALA A 113 -5.46 -5.75 -2.68
C ALA A 113 -6.58 -4.82 -3.18
N LEU A 114 -6.69 -3.63 -2.58
CA LEU A 114 -7.77 -2.65 -2.82
C LEU A 114 -9.18 -3.21 -2.57
N ASN A 115 -9.31 -4.31 -1.82
CA ASN A 115 -10.57 -4.95 -1.48
C ASN A 115 -10.72 -5.02 0.04
N MET A 116 -11.36 -4.00 0.61
CA MET A 116 -11.56 -3.89 2.07
C MET A 116 -12.38 -5.04 2.66
N GLU A 117 -13.38 -5.53 1.95
CA GLU A 117 -14.23 -6.62 2.45
C GLU A 117 -13.42 -7.91 2.60
N LYS A 118 -12.71 -8.31 1.54
CA LYS A 118 -11.88 -9.51 1.55
C LYS A 118 -10.71 -9.40 2.54
N LEU A 119 -10.10 -8.21 2.62
CA LEU A 119 -9.02 -7.96 3.58
C LEU A 119 -9.52 -8.11 5.03
N LEU A 120 -10.67 -7.51 5.37
CA LEU A 120 -11.23 -7.59 6.72
C LEU A 120 -11.62 -9.03 7.07
N GLU A 121 -12.25 -9.76 6.15
CA GLU A 121 -12.57 -11.18 6.35
C GLU A 121 -11.30 -11.98 6.68
N THR A 122 -10.24 -11.78 5.89
CA THR A 122 -8.96 -12.48 6.05
C THR A 122 -8.30 -12.14 7.38
N ARG A 123 -8.20 -10.86 7.74
CA ARG A 123 -7.59 -10.42 9.00
C ARG A 123 -8.38 -10.81 10.24
N ILE A 124 -9.71 -10.76 10.18
CA ILE A 124 -10.55 -11.26 11.29
C ILE A 124 -10.31 -12.75 11.50
N HIS A 125 -10.21 -13.53 10.41
CA HIS A 125 -9.88 -14.95 10.49
C HIS A 125 -8.48 -15.18 11.08
N GLU A 126 -7.46 -14.44 10.63
CA GLU A 126 -6.10 -14.50 11.19
C GLU A 126 -6.09 -14.15 12.69
N ALA A 127 -6.82 -13.10 13.08
CA ALA A 127 -6.96 -12.71 14.48
C ALA A 127 -7.64 -13.81 15.31
N MET A 128 -8.65 -14.49 14.77
CA MET A 128 -9.29 -15.66 15.40
C MET A 128 -8.28 -16.79 15.62
N GLU A 129 -7.52 -17.16 14.59
CA GLU A 129 -6.51 -18.23 14.68
C GLU A 129 -5.40 -17.88 15.68
N LEU A 130 -4.97 -16.61 15.74
CA LEU A 130 -4.03 -16.15 16.74
C LEU A 130 -4.59 -16.37 18.16
N ARG A 131 -5.84 -15.98 18.43
CA ARG A 131 -6.42 -16.18 19.78
C ARG A 131 -6.61 -17.66 20.12
N LYS A 132 -6.99 -18.48 19.14
CA LYS A 132 -7.06 -19.94 19.32
C LYS A 132 -5.68 -20.52 19.69
N SER A 133 -4.61 -20.07 19.03
CA SER A 133 -3.25 -20.52 19.34
C SER A 133 -2.79 -20.14 20.76
N LEU A 134 -3.37 -19.08 21.33
CA LEU A 134 -3.17 -18.66 22.72
C LEU A 134 -4.09 -19.39 23.72
N GLY A 135 -4.89 -20.36 23.26
CA GLY A 135 -5.82 -21.12 24.08
C GLY A 135 -7.12 -20.38 24.40
N LEU A 136 -7.51 -19.40 23.57
CA LEU A 136 -8.75 -18.63 23.75
C LEU A 136 -9.79 -18.96 22.65
N PRO A 137 -11.08 -19.09 23.02
CA PRO A 137 -11.60 -19.21 24.38
C PRO A 137 -11.14 -20.52 25.03
N SER A 138 -11.21 -20.58 26.36
CA SER A 138 -10.86 -21.76 27.16
C SER A 138 -12.04 -22.23 28.01
N ALA A 139 -11.85 -23.33 28.76
CA ALA A 139 -12.81 -23.74 29.79
C ALA A 139 -12.95 -22.70 30.92
N SER A 140 -11.95 -21.84 31.15
CA SER A 140 -11.95 -20.84 32.21
C SER A 140 -12.45 -19.46 31.77
N THR A 141 -12.46 -19.15 30.47
CA THR A 141 -13.03 -17.89 29.96
C THR A 141 -13.46 -17.98 28.50
N ASN A 142 -14.61 -17.39 28.20
CA ASN A 142 -15.09 -17.12 26.84
C ASN A 142 -15.03 -15.62 26.46
N ALA A 143 -14.58 -14.75 27.38
CA ALA A 143 -14.47 -13.32 27.17
C ALA A 143 -13.03 -12.94 26.85
N PHE A 144 -12.80 -12.42 25.64
CA PHE A 144 -11.50 -11.96 25.17
C PHE A 144 -11.64 -10.92 24.06
N ARG A 145 -10.56 -10.20 23.78
CA ARG A 145 -10.49 -9.26 22.65
C ARG A 145 -10.13 -10.01 21.38
N LEU A 146 -11.10 -10.15 20.48
CA LEU A 146 -10.87 -10.78 19.19
C LEU A 146 -9.99 -9.92 18.27
N VAL A 147 -10.27 -8.61 18.16
CA VAL A 147 -9.53 -7.66 17.31
C VAL A 147 -9.06 -6.46 18.14
N ASN A 148 -7.82 -6.04 17.93
CA ASN A 148 -7.12 -4.99 18.65
C ASN A 148 -6.55 -3.90 17.71
N SER A 149 -7.42 -3.31 16.89
CA SER A 149 -7.07 -2.22 15.97
C SER A 149 -5.87 -2.62 15.08
N GLU A 150 -4.80 -1.82 15.03
CA GLU A 150 -3.64 -2.03 14.17
C GLU A 150 -2.72 -3.18 14.60
N GLY A 151 -2.97 -3.76 15.79
CA GLY A 151 -2.30 -4.98 16.22
C GLY A 151 -2.80 -6.24 15.53
N ASP A 152 -3.87 -6.13 14.73
CA ASP A 152 -4.51 -7.19 13.94
C ASP A 152 -4.82 -6.71 12.51
#